data_AF-A0A5M9MYD7-F1
#
_entry.id   AF-A0A5M9MYD7-F1
#
_cell.length_a   1.000
_cell.length_b   1.000
_cell.length_c   1.000
_cell.angle_alpha   90.00
_cell.angle_beta   90.00
_cell.angle_gamma   90.00
#
_symmetry.space_group_name_H-M   'P 1'
#
loop_
_entity.id
_entity.type
_entity.pdbx_description
1 polymer ?
#
loop_
_entity_poly.entity_id
_entity_poly.type
_entity_poly.pdbx_seq_one_letter_code
_entity_poly.pdbx_strand_id
1 'polypeptide(L)'
;MIWHRPQWQASQITRQITDVGFTGLQCYPNSGISMSYSDPYFEVFPMVPMKPQYQNKYFPDIDGNSFSGGYRAFLQSTSLPIKATIYNEWHDSRLIPWAHFIPMDTTFMDIYGIMEYLLGYGNHAGHDAVAKKVAMDGKHWAEKVLRKEDMQVYMYRLLLEYALICDDCREILGYADDLR
;
A
#
# COMPACT_ATOMS: atom_id res chain seq x y z
N MET A 1 8.95 -16.57 36.55
CA MET A 1 8.80 -15.27 35.85
C MET A 1 7.62 -15.42 34.89
N ILE A 2 6.45 -14.95 35.32
CA ILE A 2 5.17 -15.18 34.65
C ILE A 2 5.04 -14.11 33.54
N TRP A 3 5.20 -14.53 32.28
CA TRP A 3 4.89 -13.71 31.12
C TRP A 3 3.37 -13.53 31.04
N HIS A 4 2.83 -12.44 31.61
CA HIS A 4 1.50 -11.97 31.26
C HIS A 4 1.59 -11.21 29.95
N ARG A 5 0.99 -11.75 28.89
CA ARG A 5 0.58 -10.92 27.75
C ARG A 5 -0.41 -9.89 28.29
N PRO A 6 -0.25 -8.58 28.00
CA PRO A 6 -1.30 -7.62 28.31
C PRO A 6 -2.59 -8.10 27.63
N GLN A 7 -3.70 -8.11 28.36
CA GLN A 7 -5.01 -8.47 27.81
C GLN A 7 -5.48 -7.33 26.90
N TRP A 8 -4.92 -7.25 25.69
CA TRP A 8 -5.40 -6.35 24.65
C TRP A 8 -6.77 -6.82 24.17
N GLN A 9 -7.82 -6.03 24.38
CA GLN A 9 -9.05 -6.14 23.59
C GLN A 9 -8.89 -5.34 22.29
N ALA A 10 -7.89 -5.71 21.47
CA ALA A 10 -7.60 -5.06 20.19
C ALA A 10 -8.85 -4.97 19.29
N SER A 11 -9.76 -5.94 19.41
CA SER A 11 -11.03 -5.98 18.68
C SER A 11 -11.98 -4.82 18.99
N GLN A 12 -12.00 -4.29 20.22
CA GLN A 12 -12.93 -3.23 20.61
C GLN A 12 -12.48 -1.86 20.10
N ILE A 13 -11.19 -1.56 20.23
CA ILE A 13 -10.61 -0.29 19.77
C ILE A 13 -10.68 -0.23 18.24
N THR A 14 -10.31 -1.32 17.57
CA THR A 14 -10.37 -1.42 16.10
C THR A 14 -11.77 -1.09 15.59
N ARG A 15 -12.83 -1.68 16.17
CA ARG A 15 -14.22 -1.39 15.78
C ARG A 15 -14.67 0.06 15.94
N GLN A 16 -14.05 0.83 16.83
CA GLN A 16 -14.39 2.24 17.03
C GLN A 16 -13.66 3.19 16.07
N ILE A 17 -12.51 2.75 15.52
CA ILE A 17 -11.60 3.62 14.75
C ILE A 17 -11.44 3.18 13.29
N THR A 18 -11.97 2.02 12.90
CA THR A 18 -11.87 1.49 11.54
C THR A 18 -13.24 1.30 10.91
N ASP A 19 -13.36 1.70 9.65
CA ASP A 19 -14.48 1.37 8.76
C ASP A 19 -13.93 0.52 7.62
N VAL A 20 -13.90 -0.80 7.83
CA VAL A 20 -13.36 -1.79 6.89
C VAL A 20 -14.31 -2.97 6.77
N GLY A 21 -14.48 -3.49 5.54
CA GLY A 21 -15.35 -4.62 5.27
C GLY A 21 -15.01 -5.28 3.95
N PHE A 22 -15.31 -6.58 3.83
CA PHE A 22 -15.14 -7.30 2.59
C PHE A 22 -16.27 -6.93 1.62
N THR A 23 -15.94 -6.63 0.36
CA THR A 23 -16.95 -6.37 -0.68
C THR A 23 -17.40 -7.63 -1.42
N GLY A 24 -16.69 -8.73 -1.19
CA GLY A 24 -16.97 -10.04 -1.76
C GLY A 24 -15.92 -11.04 -1.31
N LEU A 25 -16.30 -12.32 -1.28
CA LEU A 25 -15.42 -13.41 -0.91
C LEU A 25 -15.20 -14.29 -2.16
N GLN A 26 -13.94 -14.55 -2.51
CA GLN A 26 -13.59 -15.40 -3.64
C GLN A 26 -13.40 -16.84 -3.16
N CYS A 27 -14.09 -17.81 -3.75
CA CYS A 27 -14.02 -19.23 -3.41
C CYS A 27 -13.56 -20.11 -4.58
N TYR A 28 -12.95 -21.24 -4.22
CA TYR A 28 -12.75 -22.37 -5.13
C TYR A 28 -13.33 -23.65 -4.51
N PRO A 29 -14.21 -24.40 -5.21
CA PRO A 29 -14.85 -24.06 -6.48
C PRO A 29 -15.81 -22.87 -6.34
N ASN A 30 -15.95 -22.04 -7.38
CA ASN A 30 -16.78 -20.84 -7.34
C ASN A 30 -18.27 -21.21 -7.37
N SER A 31 -18.91 -21.25 -6.19
CA SER A 31 -20.32 -21.63 -6.02
C SER A 31 -21.29 -20.44 -5.93
N GLY A 32 -20.83 -19.21 -6.19
CA GLY A 32 -21.66 -18.01 -6.09
C GLY A 32 -21.54 -17.28 -4.75
N ILE A 33 -22.69 -16.86 -4.17
CA ILE A 33 -22.76 -15.83 -3.11
C ILE A 33 -22.48 -16.37 -1.69
N SER A 34 -22.65 -17.68 -1.47
CA SER A 34 -22.53 -18.31 -0.15
C SER A 34 -21.44 -19.38 -0.15
N MET A 35 -20.55 -19.27 0.84
CA MET A 35 -19.39 -20.11 1.11
C MET A 35 -19.54 -20.76 2.49
N SER A 36 -19.73 -22.09 2.53
CA SER A 36 -19.95 -22.83 3.79
C SER A 36 -18.85 -22.64 4.85
N TYR A 37 -17.61 -22.37 4.45
CA TYR A 37 -16.48 -22.20 5.37
C TYR A 37 -16.26 -20.76 5.86
N SER A 38 -16.56 -19.74 5.07
CA SER A 38 -16.28 -18.33 5.41
C SER A 38 -17.50 -17.52 5.82
N ASP A 39 -18.69 -17.89 5.33
CA ASP A 39 -19.95 -17.21 5.65
C ASP A 39 -20.21 -17.06 7.16
N PRO A 40 -19.87 -18.03 8.02
CA PRO A 40 -20.09 -17.87 9.46
C PRO A 40 -19.20 -16.81 10.13
N TYR A 41 -18.09 -16.42 9.49
CA TYR A 41 -17.05 -15.59 10.09
C TYR A 41 -16.98 -14.17 9.50
N PHE A 42 -17.40 -13.98 8.25
CA PHE A 42 -17.24 -12.73 7.53
C PHE A 42 -18.56 -12.21 6.98
N GLU A 43 -18.77 -10.91 7.13
CA GLU A 43 -19.89 -10.19 6.54
C GLU A 43 -19.42 -9.46 5.28
N VAL A 44 -20.28 -9.47 4.25
CA VAL A 44 -20.02 -8.81 2.97
C VAL A 44 -20.82 -7.52 2.89
N PHE A 45 -20.12 -6.42 2.59
CA PHE A 45 -20.68 -5.07 2.47
C PHE A 45 -20.73 -4.62 1.02
N PRO A 46 -21.64 -3.70 0.64
CA PRO A 46 -21.64 -3.12 -0.68
C PRO A 46 -20.36 -2.33 -0.93
N MET A 47 -19.88 -2.37 -2.18
CA MET A 47 -18.71 -1.59 -2.59
C MET A 47 -18.98 -0.09 -2.46
N VAL A 48 -18.09 0.61 -1.77
CA VAL A 48 -18.12 2.07 -1.63
C VAL A 48 -17.35 2.69 -2.81
N PRO A 49 -17.89 3.69 -3.54
CA PRO A 49 -17.13 4.38 -4.58
C PRO A 49 -15.87 5.05 -4.02
N MET A 50 -14.81 5.22 -4.83
CA MET A 50 -13.53 5.77 -4.32
C MET A 50 -13.63 7.18 -3.73
N LYS A 51 -14.49 8.05 -4.29
CA LYS A 51 -14.61 9.46 -3.87
C LYS A 51 -14.91 9.64 -2.37
N PRO A 52 -15.96 9.00 -1.79
CA PRO A 52 -16.20 9.05 -0.35
C PRO A 52 -15.11 8.39 0.48
N GLN A 53 -14.42 7.35 -0.04
CA GLN A 53 -13.32 6.74 0.70
C GLN A 53 -12.22 7.76 1.03
N TYR A 54 -11.89 8.68 0.10
CA TYR A 54 -10.84 9.69 0.29
C TYR A 54 -11.12 10.72 1.41
N GLN A 55 -12.26 10.62 2.10
CA GLN A 55 -12.54 11.42 3.30
C GLN A 55 -11.87 10.83 4.56
N ASN A 56 -11.40 9.57 4.49
CA ASN A 56 -10.71 8.91 5.58
C ASN A 56 -9.25 9.35 5.66
N LYS A 57 -8.75 9.56 6.89
CA LYS A 57 -7.37 10.02 7.11
C LYS A 57 -6.32 8.97 6.78
N TYR A 58 -6.61 7.69 6.99
CA TYR A 58 -5.66 6.59 6.88
C TYR A 58 -6.19 5.54 5.91
N PHE A 59 -5.35 5.07 5.01
CA PHE A 59 -5.69 4.00 4.06
C PHE A 59 -4.75 2.83 4.18
N PRO A 60 -5.24 1.63 4.54
CA PRO A 60 -4.48 0.41 4.35
C PRO A 60 -4.40 0.08 2.85
N ASP A 61 -3.19 0.05 2.31
CA ASP A 61 -2.86 -0.45 0.97
C ASP A 61 -2.29 -1.87 1.13
N ILE A 62 -3.07 -2.87 0.71
CA ILE A 62 -2.75 -4.29 0.91
C ILE A 62 -2.82 -5.00 -0.43
N ASP A 63 -1.84 -5.87 -0.67
CA ASP A 63 -1.81 -6.73 -1.86
C ASP A 63 -3.02 -7.67 -1.93
N GLY A 64 -3.49 -7.91 -3.16
CA GLY A 64 -4.47 -8.96 -3.45
C GLY A 64 -3.79 -10.18 -4.09
N ASN A 65 -4.40 -10.70 -5.16
CA ASN A 65 -3.74 -11.70 -6.02
C ASN A 65 -2.46 -11.17 -6.67
N SER A 66 -2.29 -9.85 -6.72
CA SER A 66 -1.10 -9.13 -7.17
C SER A 66 -0.95 -7.85 -6.34
N PHE A 67 -0.04 -6.97 -6.75
CA PHE A 67 0.14 -5.65 -6.14
C PHE A 67 -1.17 -4.86 -6.08
N SER A 68 -1.27 -3.95 -5.11
CA SER A 68 -2.41 -3.04 -5.00
C SER A 68 -2.46 -2.04 -6.15
N GLY A 69 -3.47 -2.17 -7.02
CA GLY A 69 -3.69 -1.22 -8.12
C GLY A 69 -4.13 0.18 -7.66
N GLY A 70 -4.58 0.33 -6.41
CA GLY A 70 -5.07 1.59 -5.85
C GLY A 70 -3.98 2.51 -5.29
N TYR A 71 -2.77 1.98 -5.06
CA TYR A 71 -1.74 2.65 -4.26
C TYR A 71 -1.40 4.06 -4.74
N ARG A 72 -1.21 4.24 -6.06
CA ARG A 72 -0.92 5.54 -6.65
C ARG A 72 -2.04 6.56 -6.41
N ALA A 73 -3.29 6.12 -6.45
CA ALA A 73 -4.43 7.00 -6.21
C ALA A 73 -4.49 7.44 -4.74
N PHE A 74 -4.12 6.55 -3.80
CA PHE A 74 -3.99 6.88 -2.38
C PHE A 74 -2.91 7.93 -2.14
N LEU A 75 -1.73 7.75 -2.74
CA LEU A 75 -0.64 8.74 -2.66
C LEU A 75 -1.06 10.11 -3.21
N GLN A 76 -1.88 10.16 -4.26
CA GLN A 76 -2.36 11.43 -4.84
C GLN A 76 -3.51 12.08 -4.03
N SER A 77 -4.06 11.36 -3.06
CA SER A 77 -5.08 11.88 -2.14
C SER A 77 -4.46 12.68 -0.99
N THR A 78 -5.28 13.30 -0.15
CA THR A 78 -4.83 13.98 1.09
C THR A 78 -4.77 13.04 2.30
N SER A 79 -4.88 11.74 2.06
CA SER A 79 -4.94 10.70 3.07
C SER A 79 -3.57 10.03 3.20
N LEU A 80 -3.29 9.43 4.36
CA LEU A 80 -2.04 8.73 4.62
C LEU A 80 -2.14 7.25 4.21
N PRO A 81 -1.43 6.80 3.15
CA PRO A 81 -1.34 5.38 2.85
C PRO A 81 -0.43 4.66 3.84
N ILE A 82 -0.91 3.51 4.30
CA ILE A 82 -0.20 2.53 5.13
C ILE A 82 -0.06 1.27 4.26
N LYS A 83 1.14 1.03 3.74
CA LYS A 83 1.38 0.02 2.70
C LYS A 83 1.99 -1.25 3.26
N ALA A 84 1.36 -2.38 2.99
CA ALA A 84 1.94 -3.71 3.15
C ALA A 84 1.99 -4.40 1.79
N THR A 85 3.19 -4.66 1.30
CA THR A 85 3.39 -5.33 0.02
C THR A 85 4.58 -6.29 0.05
N ILE A 86 4.50 -7.37 -0.75
CA ILE A 86 5.63 -8.22 -1.10
C ILE A 86 6.14 -7.97 -2.53
N TYR A 87 5.41 -7.18 -3.32
CA TYR A 87 5.74 -6.94 -4.71
C TYR A 87 6.70 -5.77 -4.85
N ASN A 88 7.63 -5.91 -5.79
CA ASN A 88 8.42 -4.78 -6.28
C ASN A 88 7.66 -4.11 -7.43
N GLU A 89 7.42 -2.81 -7.30
CA GLU A 89 6.75 -1.99 -8.30
C GLU A 89 7.73 -1.00 -8.95
N TRP A 90 7.39 -0.53 -10.16
CA TRP A 90 8.25 0.37 -10.95
C TRP A 90 8.59 1.68 -10.24
N HIS A 91 7.77 2.09 -9.26
CA HIS A 91 7.87 3.36 -8.55
C HIS A 91 8.59 3.28 -7.20
N ASP A 92 8.92 2.09 -6.69
CA ASP A 92 9.42 1.91 -5.32
C ASP A 92 10.71 2.70 -5.03
N SER A 93 11.61 2.78 -6.00
CA SER A 93 12.86 3.56 -5.89
C SER A 93 12.63 5.07 -5.71
N ARG A 94 11.41 5.55 -5.95
CA ARG A 94 11.04 6.96 -5.83
C ARG A 94 10.36 7.25 -4.49
N LEU A 95 9.90 6.25 -3.76
CA LEU A 95 9.12 6.42 -2.54
C LEU A 95 9.94 6.01 -1.31
N ILE A 96 9.88 6.82 -0.25
CA ILE A 96 10.68 6.61 0.96
C ILE A 96 9.71 6.33 2.12
N PRO A 97 9.86 5.18 2.80
CA PRO A 97 9.06 4.87 3.99
C PRO A 97 9.20 5.97 5.05
N TRP A 98 8.11 6.28 5.75
CA TRP A 98 7.97 7.36 6.73
C TRP A 98 8.12 8.79 6.20
N ALA A 99 8.53 8.99 4.94
CA ALA A 99 8.51 10.29 4.29
C ALA A 99 7.28 10.47 3.40
N HIS A 100 6.88 9.44 2.65
CA HIS A 100 5.79 9.50 1.68
C HIS A 100 4.60 8.57 2.01
N PHE A 101 4.84 7.54 2.82
CA PHE A 101 3.83 6.57 3.26
C PHE A 101 4.31 5.88 4.54
N ILE A 102 3.43 5.13 5.22
CA ILE A 102 3.81 4.31 6.38
C ILE A 102 4.00 2.86 5.93
N PRO A 103 5.18 2.24 6.13
CA PRO A 103 5.35 0.82 5.85
C PRO A 103 4.64 -0.02 6.93
N MET A 104 4.00 -1.11 6.51
CA MET A 104 3.35 -2.09 7.38
C MET A 104 3.82 -3.49 6.99
N ASP A 105 4.06 -4.34 7.99
CA ASP A 105 4.42 -5.73 7.80
C ASP A 105 3.26 -6.54 7.21
N THR A 106 3.57 -7.54 6.38
CA THR A 106 2.55 -8.34 5.68
C THR A 106 1.76 -9.27 6.60
N THR A 107 2.22 -9.50 7.84
CA THR A 107 1.43 -10.16 8.89
C THR A 107 0.41 -9.22 9.54
N PHE A 108 0.49 -7.92 9.24
CA PHE A 108 -0.36 -6.85 9.77
C PHE A 108 -0.33 -6.70 11.29
N MET A 109 0.65 -7.30 11.98
CA MET A 109 0.74 -7.23 13.44
C MET A 109 1.15 -5.85 13.95
N ASP A 110 1.91 -5.11 13.15
CA ASP A 110 2.40 -3.76 13.45
C ASP A 110 1.35 -2.66 13.22
N ILE A 111 0.22 -2.96 12.58
CA ILE A 111 -0.87 -1.98 12.41
C ILE A 111 -1.33 -1.41 13.75
N TYR A 112 -1.35 -2.22 14.81
CA TYR A 112 -1.75 -1.77 16.14
C TYR A 112 -0.79 -0.73 16.69
N GLY A 113 0.53 -0.95 16.53
CA GLY A 113 1.56 0.00 16.96
C GLY A 113 1.57 1.26 16.11
N ILE A 114 1.37 1.13 14.79
CA ILE A 114 1.23 2.28 13.88
C ILE A 114 0.05 3.14 14.30
N MET A 115 -1.13 2.53 14.52
CA MET A 115 -2.34 3.26 14.88
C MET A 115 -2.24 3.86 16.29
N GLU A 116 -1.64 3.16 17.25
CA GLU A 116 -1.35 3.71 18.58
C GLU A 116 -0.42 4.94 18.50
N TYR A 117 0.62 4.88 17.69
CA TYR A 117 1.52 6.03 17.49
C TYR A 117 0.79 7.22 16.85
N LEU A 118 -0.02 6.98 15.81
CA LEU A 118 -0.67 8.05 15.06
C LEU A 118 -1.90 8.64 15.77
N LEU A 119 -2.73 7.79 16.38
CA LEU A 119 -3.97 8.21 17.07
C LEU A 119 -3.76 8.50 18.56
N GLY A 120 -2.74 7.90 19.18
CA GLY A 120 -2.56 7.90 20.63
C GLY A 120 -3.33 6.76 21.31
N TYR A 121 -2.98 6.48 22.56
CA TYR A 121 -3.63 5.48 23.38
C TYR A 121 -3.57 5.83 24.87
N GLY A 122 -4.69 5.66 25.57
CA GLY A 122 -4.81 6.00 26.98
C GLY A 122 -4.50 7.49 27.24
N ASN A 123 -3.43 7.74 28.01
CA ASN A 123 -2.98 9.11 28.33
C ASN A 123 -1.92 9.65 27.35
N HIS A 124 -1.54 8.88 26.32
CA HIS A 124 -0.56 9.30 25.32
C HIS A 124 -1.26 9.96 24.14
N ALA A 125 -0.86 11.20 23.83
CA ALA A 125 -1.36 11.91 22.66
C ALA A 125 -0.83 11.29 21.36
N GLY A 126 -1.69 11.25 20.34
CA GLY A 126 -1.30 10.81 18.99
C GLY A 126 -0.48 11.83 18.22
N HIS A 127 0.08 11.38 17.10
CA HIS A 127 0.94 12.17 16.22
C HIS A 127 0.23 12.58 14.91
N ASP A 128 -0.97 13.17 15.00
CA ASP A 128 -1.77 13.60 13.83
C ASP A 128 -1.01 14.59 12.93
N ALA A 129 -0.20 15.47 13.53
CA ALA A 129 0.65 16.40 12.76
C ALA A 129 1.71 15.66 11.91
N VAL A 130 2.26 14.57 12.43
CA VAL A 130 3.19 13.71 11.68
C VAL A 130 2.44 12.99 10.57
N ALA A 131 1.28 12.40 10.86
CA ALA A 131 0.44 11.75 9.86
C ALA A 131 0.14 12.69 8.68
N LYS A 132 -0.31 13.91 8.99
CA LYS A 132 -0.61 14.94 8.00
C LYS A 132 0.63 15.32 7.19
N LYS A 133 1.78 15.48 7.84
CA LYS A 133 3.03 15.81 7.14
C LYS A 133 3.38 14.72 6.12
N VAL A 134 3.39 13.44 6.54
CA VAL A 134 3.73 12.32 5.65
C VAL A 134 2.73 12.21 4.48
N ALA A 135 1.43 12.37 4.74
CA ALA A 135 0.41 12.33 3.69
C ALA A 135 0.61 13.45 2.66
N MET A 136 0.83 14.68 3.12
CA MET A 136 1.00 15.84 2.24
C MET A 136 2.34 15.81 1.48
N ASP A 137 3.42 15.38 2.13
CA ASP A 137 4.73 15.20 1.50
C ASP A 137 4.67 14.09 0.45
N GLY A 138 4.04 12.96 0.77
CA GLY A 138 3.80 11.85 -0.15
C GLY A 138 2.99 12.28 -1.37
N LYS A 139 1.91 13.04 -1.16
CA LYS A 139 1.13 13.62 -2.25
C LYS A 139 1.94 14.55 -3.14
N HIS A 140 2.59 15.53 -2.54
CA HIS A 140 3.38 16.51 -3.27
C HIS A 140 4.50 15.86 -4.09
N TRP A 141 5.11 14.82 -3.54
CA TRP A 141 6.14 14.06 -4.21
C TRP A 141 5.58 13.18 -5.34
N ALA A 142 4.48 12.47 -5.09
CA ALA A 142 3.79 11.64 -6.08
C ALA A 142 3.33 12.46 -7.31
N GLU A 143 2.87 13.69 -7.11
CA GLU A 143 2.51 14.63 -8.18
C GLU A 143 3.71 14.99 -9.08
N LYS A 144 4.95 14.83 -8.59
CA LYS A 144 6.17 15.13 -9.36
C LYS A 144 6.80 13.91 -10.01
N VAL A 145 6.79 12.76 -9.35
CA VAL A 145 7.60 11.60 -9.77
C VAL A 145 6.78 10.39 -10.22
N LEU A 146 5.46 10.43 -10.02
CA LEU A 146 4.54 9.35 -10.43
C LEU A 146 3.57 9.80 -11.52
N ARG A 147 3.95 10.73 -12.38
CA ARG A 147 3.08 11.20 -13.47
C ARG A 147 2.99 10.15 -14.57
N LYS A 148 2.09 10.37 -15.52
CA LYS A 148 1.91 9.44 -16.65
C LYS A 148 3.18 9.39 -17.51
N GLU A 149 3.83 10.54 -17.67
CA GLU A 149 5.07 10.72 -18.40
C GLU A 149 6.21 9.90 -17.74
N ASP A 150 6.28 9.91 -16.41
CA ASP A 150 7.31 9.16 -15.67
C ASP A 150 7.14 7.64 -15.86
N MET A 151 5.90 7.14 -15.91
CA MET A 151 5.60 5.74 -16.25
C MET A 151 6.00 5.40 -17.69
N GLN A 152 5.67 6.29 -18.64
CA GLN A 152 5.98 6.08 -20.05
C GLN A 152 7.49 6.00 -20.28
N VAL A 153 8.25 6.91 -19.67
CA VAL A 153 9.72 6.90 -19.73
C VAL A 153 10.30 5.64 -19.09
N TYR A 154 9.78 5.24 -17.92
CA TYR A 154 10.21 3.99 -17.27
C TYR A 154 9.98 2.77 -18.16
N MET A 155 8.76 2.62 -18.70
CA MET A 155 8.42 1.50 -19.57
C MET A 155 9.23 1.51 -20.86
N TYR A 156 9.39 2.68 -21.49
CA TYR A 156 10.20 2.82 -22.70
C TYR A 156 11.64 2.40 -22.45
N ARG A 157 12.27 2.91 -21.38
CA ARG A 157 13.64 2.52 -21.03
C ARG A 157 13.73 1.04 -20.69
N LEU A 158 12.80 0.49 -19.91
CA LEU A 158 12.77 -0.93 -19.59
C LEU A 158 12.77 -1.80 -20.85
N LEU A 159 11.97 -1.45 -21.86
CA LEU A 159 11.91 -2.18 -23.12
C LEU A 159 13.20 -2.05 -23.93
N LEU A 160 13.85 -0.88 -23.92
CA LEU A 160 15.15 -0.69 -24.59
C LEU A 160 16.25 -1.54 -23.93
N GLU A 161 16.36 -1.49 -22.59
CA GLU A 161 17.36 -2.27 -21.85
C GLU A 161 17.09 -3.78 -22.00
N TYR A 162 15.81 -4.18 -21.99
CA TYR A 162 15.43 -5.57 -22.25
C TYR A 162 15.82 -6.02 -23.66
N ALA A 163 15.55 -5.21 -24.68
CA ALA A 163 15.96 -5.50 -26.06
C ALA A 163 17.49 -5.62 -26.18
N LEU A 164 18.24 -4.73 -25.52
CA LEU A 164 19.70 -4.78 -25.48
C LEU A 164 20.21 -6.08 -24.84
N ILE A 165 19.62 -6.52 -23.72
CA ILE A 165 20.01 -7.77 -23.05
C ILE A 165 19.71 -8.99 -23.92
N CYS A 166 18.59 -8.97 -24.65
CA CYS A 166 18.17 -10.07 -25.52
C CYS A 166 18.90 -10.13 -26.87
N ASP A 167 19.66 -9.09 -27.25
CA ASP A 167 20.35 -9.07 -28.55
C ASP A 167 21.60 -9.96 -28.55
N ASP A 168 21.74 -10.80 -29.58
CA ASP A 168 22.91 -11.68 -29.75
C ASP A 168 24.21 -10.89 -29.92
N CYS A 169 24.12 -9.67 -30.46
CA CYS A 169 25.22 -8.74 -30.66
C CYS A 169 25.39 -7.75 -29.50
N ARG A 170 24.80 -7.99 -28.31
CA ARG A 170 24.84 -7.05 -27.17
C ARG A 170 26.24 -6.56 -26.78
N GLU A 171 27.28 -7.37 -27.01
CA GLU A 171 28.67 -7.03 -26.67
C GLU A 171 29.25 -5.90 -27.54
N ILE A 172 28.62 -5.61 -28.68
CA ILE A 172 29.01 -4.57 -29.64
C ILE A 172 27.93 -3.49 -29.83
N LEU A 173 26.75 -3.67 -29.23
CA LEU A 173 25.65 -2.69 -29.23
C LEU A 173 25.86 -1.68 -28.10
N GLY A 174 26.65 -0.65 -28.39
CA GLY A 174 26.92 0.46 -27.47
C GLY A 174 27.50 1.65 -28.21
N TYR A 175 27.57 2.80 -27.53
CA TYR A 175 28.36 3.93 -28.01
C TYR A 175 29.84 3.48 -28.03
N ALA A 176 30.46 3.45 -29.21
CA ALA A 176 31.80 2.88 -29.43
C ALA A 176 32.87 3.95 -29.71
N ASP A 177 32.51 5.23 -29.59
CA ASP A 177 33.39 6.38 -29.91
C ASP A 177 34.50 6.58 -28.86
N ASP A 178 34.36 5.97 -27.69
CA ASP A 178 35.30 5.95 -26.56
C ASP A 178 36.22 4.71 -26.53
N LEU A 179 36.11 3.78 -27.50
CA LEU A 179 36.98 2.61 -27.66
C LEU A 179 38.25 2.88 -28.51
N ARG A 180 38.70 4.14 -28.57
CA ARG A 180 39.92 4.55 -29.32
C ARG A 180 41.19 4.47 -28.50
#